data_AF-A0A183TLG4-F1
#
_entry.id   AF-A0A183TLG4-F1
#
_cell.length_a   1.000
_cell.length_b   1.000
_cell.length_c   1.000
_cell.angle_alpha   90.00
_cell.angle_beta   90.00
_cell.angle_gamma   90.00
#
_symmetry.space_group_name_H-M   'P 1'
#
loop_
_entity.id
_entity.type
_entity.pdbx_description
1 polymer ?
#
loop_
_entity_poly.entity_id
_entity_poly.type
_entity_poly.pdbx_seq_one_letter_code
_entity_poly.pdbx_strand_id
1 'polypeptide(L)'
;LAHFEGFDWFTATIYLIFGGDSGRAFAFLADFYKSRSAVYLWPARSRSLGKNSRKPEVISSYVAEIPPMYYKLCHHMELILAKEVQGVFNTFRLSGHPPAKCFWNYLDWPEIVDFQLLCLLCGPEYAAFAGVAMLRHLKPTLIDALQSQSHLVRLREEPITGFRFIDHLDFIESLAAKYGPEVSADLNQPLSIN
;
A
#
# COMPACT_ATOMS: atom_id res chain seq x y z
N LEU A 1 -12.01 9.88 27.59
CA LEU A 1 -11.51 10.60 26.40
C LEU A 1 -11.36 9.57 25.29
N ALA A 2 -12.06 9.74 24.17
CA ALA A 2 -11.95 8.81 23.04
C ALA A 2 -10.51 8.88 22.48
N HIS A 3 -9.84 7.73 22.40
CA HIS A 3 -8.50 7.64 21.83
C HIS A 3 -8.58 7.92 20.33
N PHE A 4 -7.79 8.87 19.82
CA PHE A 4 -7.69 9.13 18.38
C PHE A 4 -6.98 7.94 17.71
N GLU A 5 -7.61 7.32 16.71
CA GLU A 5 -7.08 6.12 16.01
C GLU A 5 -6.40 6.47 14.67
N GLY A 6 -6.04 7.74 14.49
CA GLY A 6 -5.50 8.26 13.23
C GLY A 6 -6.58 8.78 12.29
N PHE A 7 -6.15 9.53 11.26
CA PHE A 7 -7.02 10.02 10.19
C PHE A 7 -7.29 8.92 9.16
N ASP A 8 -8.55 8.75 8.75
CA ASP A 8 -8.94 7.74 7.77
C ASP A 8 -8.78 8.27 6.34
N TRP A 9 -7.53 8.16 5.84
CA TRP A 9 -7.17 8.58 4.50
C TRP A 9 -7.98 7.89 3.41
N PHE A 10 -8.35 6.61 3.58
CA PHE A 10 -9.15 5.90 2.58
C PHE A 10 -10.53 6.54 2.43
N THR A 11 -11.24 6.75 3.54
CA THR A 11 -12.55 7.42 3.53
C THR A 11 -12.49 8.82 2.94
N ALA A 12 -11.46 9.61 3.32
CA ALA A 12 -11.27 10.95 2.79
C ALA A 12 -10.99 10.94 1.27
N THR A 13 -10.15 10.04 0.78
CA THR A 13 -9.85 9.91 -0.66
C THR A 13 -11.11 9.52 -1.43
N ILE A 14 -11.91 8.58 -0.95
CA ILE A 14 -13.18 8.21 -1.60
C ILE A 14 -14.14 9.41 -1.64
N TYR A 15 -14.27 10.15 -0.54
CA TYR A 15 -15.10 11.37 -0.51
C TYR A 15 -14.67 12.39 -1.57
N LEU A 16 -13.36 12.60 -1.72
CA LEU A 16 -12.80 13.49 -2.74
C LEU A 16 -12.99 12.96 -4.17
N ILE A 17 -12.87 11.64 -4.40
CA ILE A 17 -13.17 11.01 -5.70
C ILE A 17 -14.62 11.26 -6.12
N PHE A 18 -15.55 11.24 -5.16
CA PHE A 18 -16.96 11.59 -5.40
C PHE A 18 -17.22 13.11 -5.45
N GLY A 19 -16.18 13.95 -5.55
CA GLY A 19 -16.31 15.40 -5.65
C GLY A 19 -16.89 16.05 -4.39
N GLY A 20 -16.75 15.40 -3.23
CA GLY A 20 -17.33 15.86 -1.97
C GLY A 20 -18.82 15.51 -1.79
N ASP A 21 -19.38 14.66 -2.63
CA ASP A 21 -20.74 14.13 -2.41
C ASP A 21 -20.73 13.08 -1.29
N SER A 22 -21.11 13.49 -0.09
CA SER A 22 -21.14 12.62 1.10
C SER A 22 -22.14 11.47 0.96
N GLY A 23 -23.25 11.66 0.24
CA GLY A 23 -24.27 10.63 0.03
C GLY A 23 -23.73 9.49 -0.83
N ARG A 24 -23.11 9.84 -1.97
CA ARG A 24 -22.50 8.86 -2.87
C ARG A 24 -21.28 8.18 -2.25
N ALA A 25 -20.41 8.96 -1.60
CA ALA A 25 -19.24 8.42 -0.91
C ALA A 25 -19.64 7.44 0.20
N PHE A 26 -20.62 7.80 1.03
CA PHE A 26 -21.12 6.92 2.09
C PHE A 26 -21.76 5.66 1.53
N ALA A 27 -22.62 5.77 0.51
CA ALA A 27 -23.24 4.61 -0.13
C ALA A 27 -22.19 3.63 -0.66
N PHE A 28 -21.18 4.15 -1.38
CA PHE A 28 -20.05 3.35 -1.85
C PHE A 28 -19.30 2.69 -0.68
N LEU A 29 -18.91 3.45 0.35
CA LEU A 29 -18.15 2.93 1.48
C LEU A 29 -18.93 1.85 2.25
N ALA A 30 -20.23 2.03 2.45
CA ALA A 30 -21.10 1.07 3.13
C ALA A 30 -21.20 -0.26 2.36
N ASP A 31 -21.23 -0.21 1.03
CA ASP A 31 -21.22 -1.41 0.20
C ASP A 31 -19.82 -2.02 0.10
N PHE A 32 -18.79 -1.20 -0.08
CA PHE A 32 -17.41 -1.63 -0.14
C PHE A 32 -16.96 -2.31 1.16
N TYR A 33 -17.42 -1.85 2.33
CA TYR A 33 -17.13 -2.46 3.63
C TYR A 33 -17.48 -3.96 3.70
N LYS A 34 -18.48 -4.39 2.93
CA LYS A 34 -18.93 -5.79 2.82
C LYS A 34 -18.01 -6.62 1.92
N SER A 35 -17.22 -5.98 1.06
CA SER A 35 -16.26 -6.64 0.19
C SER A 35 -15.06 -7.16 0.98
N ARG A 36 -14.46 -8.26 0.50
CA ARG A 36 -13.20 -8.79 1.04
C ARG A 36 -12.05 -7.81 0.83
N SER A 37 -12.03 -7.09 -0.29
CA SER A 37 -10.95 -6.14 -0.63
C SER A 37 -10.83 -5.00 0.38
N ALA A 38 -11.92 -4.65 1.08
CA ALA A 38 -11.90 -3.61 2.10
C ALA A 38 -10.94 -3.94 3.25
N VAL A 39 -10.74 -5.21 3.56
CA VAL A 39 -9.82 -5.66 4.61
C VAL A 39 -8.35 -5.35 4.27
N TYR A 40 -8.03 -5.23 2.97
CA TYR A 40 -6.69 -4.93 2.47
C TYR A 40 -6.49 -3.45 2.16
N LEU A 41 -7.50 -2.80 1.59
CA LEU A 41 -7.41 -1.42 1.09
C LEU A 41 -7.84 -0.37 2.12
N TRP A 42 -8.65 -0.75 3.11
CA TRP A 42 -9.20 0.18 4.10
C TRP A 42 -8.70 -0.15 5.52
N PRO A 43 -7.73 0.61 6.05
CA PRO A 43 -7.14 0.33 7.36
C PRO A 43 -8.15 0.26 8.51
N ALA A 44 -9.18 1.11 8.51
CA ALA A 44 -10.22 1.08 9.54
C ALA A 44 -11.00 -0.24 9.52
N ARG A 45 -11.30 -0.78 8.33
CA ARG A 45 -11.91 -2.10 8.19
C ARG A 45 -11.01 -3.19 8.74
N SER A 46 -9.74 -3.18 8.39
CA SER A 46 -8.81 -4.21 8.87
C SER A 46 -8.66 -4.21 10.40
N ARG A 47 -8.65 -3.02 11.05
CA ARG A 47 -8.63 -2.92 12.51
C ARG A 47 -9.90 -3.45 13.17
N SER A 48 -11.06 -3.25 12.55
CA SER A 48 -12.34 -3.75 13.07
C SER A 48 -12.37 -5.28 13.21
N LEU A 49 -11.61 -6.01 12.37
CA LEU A 49 -11.46 -7.47 12.47
C LEU A 49 -10.61 -7.88 13.67
N GLY A 50 -9.53 -7.14 13.96
CA GLY A 50 -8.63 -7.43 15.08
C GLY A 50 -9.28 -7.21 16.46
N LYS A 51 -10.21 -6.25 16.58
CA LYS A 51 -10.92 -5.95 17.84
C LYS A 51 -11.89 -7.06 18.29
N ASN A 52 -12.29 -7.97 17.39
CA ASN A 52 -13.16 -9.10 17.74
C ASN A 52 -12.38 -10.33 18.25
N SER A 53 -11.04 -10.29 18.22
CA SER A 53 -10.20 -11.33 18.80
C SER A 53 -10.05 -11.08 20.31
N ARG A 54 -10.58 -12.00 21.14
CA ARG A 54 -10.65 -11.94 22.62
C ARG A 54 -9.30 -11.86 23.37
N LYS A 55 -8.18 -11.54 22.74
CA LYS A 55 -6.88 -11.43 23.41
C LYS A 55 -6.29 -10.03 23.20
N PRO A 56 -6.15 -9.21 24.26
CA PRO A 56 -5.39 -7.98 24.20
C PRO A 56 -3.91 -8.36 24.21
N GLU A 57 -3.32 -8.58 23.05
CA GLU A 57 -1.88 -8.80 22.98
C GLU A 57 -1.19 -7.44 23.05
N VAL A 58 -0.47 -7.25 24.16
CA VAL A 58 0.37 -6.09 24.46
C VAL A 58 1.54 -6.10 23.48
N ILE A 59 1.35 -5.56 22.29
CA ILE A 59 2.47 -5.21 21.41
C ILE A 59 2.74 -3.73 21.58
N SER A 60 3.75 -3.48 22.40
CA SER A 60 4.36 -2.18 22.64
C SER A 60 4.72 -1.47 21.33
N SER A 61 4.35 -0.19 21.27
CA SER A 61 4.97 0.95 20.57
C SER A 61 5.40 0.79 19.09
N TYR A 62 4.85 1.68 18.26
CA TYR A 62 5.20 1.97 16.85
C TYR A 62 4.92 0.89 15.79
N VAL A 63 4.79 -0.39 16.17
CA VAL A 63 4.50 -1.50 15.22
C VAL A 63 3.02 -1.93 15.24
N ALA A 64 2.26 -1.52 16.26
CA ALA A 64 0.88 -1.93 16.50
C ALA A 64 -0.18 -1.26 15.58
N GLU A 65 0.20 -0.34 14.69
CA GLU A 65 -0.74 0.45 13.89
C GLU A 65 -0.96 -0.07 12.46
N ILE A 66 -0.09 -0.97 11.97
CA ILE A 66 -0.21 -1.53 10.61
C ILE A 66 -1.07 -2.78 10.68
N PRO A 67 -2.25 -2.79 10.03
CA PRO A 67 -3.10 -3.96 10.08
C PRO A 67 -2.40 -5.17 9.44
N PRO A 68 -2.54 -6.41 9.97
CA PRO A 68 -1.78 -7.56 9.47
C PRO A 68 -2.02 -7.87 7.97
N MET A 69 -3.10 -7.34 7.40
CA MET A 69 -3.48 -7.48 6.00
C MET A 69 -2.59 -6.65 5.09
N TYR A 70 -2.23 -5.47 5.57
CA TYR A 70 -1.28 -4.59 4.92
C TYR A 70 0.12 -5.22 4.91
N TYR A 71 0.48 -5.95 5.98
CA TYR A 71 1.74 -6.69 6.01
C TYR A 71 1.85 -7.74 4.90
N LYS A 72 0.77 -8.49 4.61
CA LYS A 72 0.77 -9.46 3.49
C LYS A 72 1.03 -8.79 2.15
N LEU A 73 0.35 -7.68 1.85
CA LEU A 73 0.58 -6.92 0.62
C LEU A 73 2.01 -6.39 0.54
N CYS A 74 2.52 -5.83 1.63
CA CYS A 74 3.90 -5.36 1.72
C CYS A 74 4.91 -6.49 1.49
N HIS A 75 4.66 -7.67 2.06
CA HIS A 75 5.53 -8.83 1.89
C HIS A 75 5.60 -9.28 0.43
N HIS A 76 4.45 -9.42 -0.25
CA HIS A 76 4.42 -9.76 -1.67
C HIS A 76 5.13 -8.73 -2.53
N MET A 77 4.88 -7.45 -2.28
CA MET A 77 5.58 -6.37 -2.96
C MET A 77 7.11 -6.46 -2.76
N GLU A 78 7.60 -6.72 -1.54
CA GLU A 78 9.03 -6.89 -1.28
C GLU A 78 9.62 -8.11 -2.02
N LEU A 79 8.91 -9.24 -2.05
CA LEU A 79 9.33 -10.43 -2.78
C LEU A 79 9.40 -10.19 -4.29
N ILE A 80 8.40 -9.51 -4.84
CA ILE A 80 8.35 -9.18 -6.27
C ILE A 80 9.45 -8.17 -6.59
N LEU A 81 9.65 -7.15 -5.75
CA LEU A 81 10.72 -6.17 -5.91
C LEU A 81 12.11 -6.82 -5.94
N ALA A 82 12.35 -7.79 -5.05
CA ALA A 82 13.60 -8.54 -5.01
C ALA A 82 13.87 -9.31 -6.31
N LYS A 83 12.81 -9.79 -6.99
CA LYS A 83 12.88 -10.55 -8.24
C LYS A 83 12.98 -9.65 -9.49
N GLU A 84 12.21 -8.57 -9.54
CA GLU A 84 12.00 -7.76 -10.75
C GLU A 84 12.86 -6.48 -10.78
N VAL A 85 13.22 -5.95 -9.61
CA VAL A 85 13.94 -4.67 -9.49
C VAL A 85 15.03 -4.79 -8.43
N GLN A 86 15.85 -5.84 -8.54
CA GLN A 86 16.85 -6.22 -7.54
C GLN A 86 17.77 -5.07 -7.11
N GLY A 87 18.14 -4.17 -8.03
CA GLY A 87 18.96 -2.99 -7.71
C GLY A 87 18.32 -2.09 -6.65
N VAL A 88 17.01 -1.83 -6.77
CA VAL A 88 16.25 -1.04 -5.79
C VAL A 88 16.11 -1.79 -4.47
N PHE A 89 15.78 -3.08 -4.53
CA PHE A 89 15.69 -3.92 -3.33
C PHE A 89 17.00 -3.94 -2.53
N ASN A 90 18.14 -4.08 -3.22
CA ASN A 90 19.46 -4.07 -2.59
C ASN A 90 19.79 -2.72 -1.95
N THR A 91 19.44 -1.61 -2.61
CA THR A 91 19.58 -0.26 -2.02
C THR A 91 18.86 -0.15 -0.68
N PHE A 92 17.61 -0.62 -0.60
CA PHE A 92 16.86 -0.63 0.65
C PHE A 92 17.50 -1.55 1.71
N ARG A 93 17.90 -2.78 1.33
CA ARG A 93 18.60 -3.67 2.26
C ARG A 93 19.89 -3.06 2.83
N LEU A 94 20.68 -2.40 2.00
CA LEU A 94 21.92 -1.75 2.41
C LEU A 94 21.66 -0.54 3.32
N SER A 95 20.55 0.17 3.10
CA SER A 95 20.13 1.29 3.96
C SER A 95 19.58 0.88 5.34
N GLY A 96 19.38 -0.42 5.58
CA GLY A 96 18.79 -0.94 6.82
C GLY A 96 17.28 -0.68 6.97
N HIS A 97 16.61 -0.22 5.92
CA HIS A 97 15.18 0.10 5.94
C HIS A 97 14.40 -0.82 4.99
N PRO A 98 13.32 -1.47 5.47
CA PRO A 98 12.49 -2.28 4.59
C PRO A 98 11.84 -1.37 3.56
N PRO A 99 11.81 -1.77 2.28
CA PRO A 99 11.09 -1.04 1.24
C PRO A 99 9.71 -0.66 1.78
N ALA A 100 8.94 -1.64 2.30
CA ALA A 100 7.51 -1.50 2.60
C ALA A 100 7.07 -0.29 3.44
N LYS A 101 7.98 0.29 4.21
CA LYS A 101 7.73 1.43 5.10
C LYS A 101 7.94 2.80 4.45
N CYS A 102 8.32 2.86 3.17
CA CYS A 102 8.66 4.10 2.47
C CYS A 102 7.55 4.62 1.53
N PHE A 103 6.34 4.04 1.51
CA PHE A 103 5.59 3.95 0.24
C PHE A 103 4.42 4.84 -0.08
N TRP A 104 4.18 5.89 0.68
CA TRP A 104 3.24 6.90 0.21
C TRP A 104 3.81 8.28 0.43
N ASN A 105 5.02 8.51 -0.09
CA ASN A 105 5.43 9.88 -0.41
C ASN A 105 4.38 10.42 -1.37
N TYR A 106 3.84 11.59 -1.06
CA TYR A 106 2.65 12.14 -1.70
C TYR A 106 2.77 12.07 -3.22
N LEU A 107 1.98 11.17 -3.80
CA LEU A 107 1.70 11.15 -5.23
C LEU A 107 0.89 12.39 -5.58
N ASP A 108 0.98 12.83 -6.83
CA ASP A 108 0.05 13.81 -7.35
C ASP A 108 -1.38 13.27 -7.27
N TRP A 109 -2.36 14.17 -7.11
CA TRP A 109 -3.75 13.78 -6.89
C TRP A 109 -4.32 12.82 -7.96
N PRO A 110 -4.09 13.03 -9.28
CA PRO A 110 -4.58 12.08 -10.28
C PRO A 110 -4.05 10.66 -10.07
N GLU A 111 -2.81 10.53 -9.63
CA GLU A 111 -2.12 9.26 -9.41
C GLU A 111 -2.61 8.58 -8.13
N ILE A 112 -2.99 9.34 -7.10
CA ILE A 112 -3.72 8.81 -5.95
C ILE A 112 -5.06 8.23 -6.39
N VAL A 113 -5.78 8.92 -7.28
CA VAL A 113 -7.06 8.44 -7.82
C VAL A 113 -6.84 7.19 -8.68
N ASP A 114 -5.88 7.19 -9.59
CA ASP A 114 -5.54 6.03 -10.43
C ASP A 114 -5.14 4.82 -9.61
N PHE A 115 -4.30 5.01 -8.57
CA PHE A 115 -3.97 3.94 -7.62
C PHE A 115 -5.23 3.35 -6.98
N GLN A 116 -6.12 4.24 -6.50
CA GLN A 116 -7.32 3.82 -5.80
C GLN A 116 -8.27 3.07 -6.75
N LEU A 117 -8.45 3.57 -7.97
CA LEU A 117 -9.27 2.93 -9.00
C LEU A 117 -8.69 1.59 -9.42
N LEU A 118 -7.38 1.51 -9.66
CA LEU A 118 -6.69 0.27 -10.01
C LEU A 118 -6.95 -0.83 -8.97
N CYS A 119 -6.79 -0.51 -7.68
CA CYS A 119 -7.02 -1.48 -6.61
C CYS A 119 -8.51 -1.84 -6.45
N LEU A 120 -9.42 -0.88 -6.64
CA LEU A 120 -10.86 -1.12 -6.52
C LEU A 120 -11.41 -1.96 -7.68
N LEU A 121 -10.90 -1.75 -8.89
CA LEU A 121 -11.36 -2.43 -10.10
C LEU A 121 -10.71 -3.79 -10.30
N CYS A 122 -9.39 -3.88 -10.06
CA CYS A 122 -8.61 -5.06 -10.41
C CYS A 122 -8.31 -5.97 -9.21
N GLY A 123 -8.49 -5.48 -7.98
CA GLY A 123 -8.30 -6.24 -6.75
C GLY A 123 -7.18 -5.70 -5.86
N PRO A 124 -7.16 -6.09 -4.58
CA PRO A 124 -6.19 -5.59 -3.60
C PRO A 124 -4.74 -6.02 -3.91
N GLU A 125 -4.53 -7.09 -4.68
CA GLU A 125 -3.21 -7.57 -5.10
C GLU A 125 -2.46 -6.50 -5.91
N TYR A 126 -3.21 -5.68 -6.66
CA TYR A 126 -2.65 -4.59 -7.45
C TYR A 126 -1.97 -3.53 -6.60
N ALA A 127 -2.28 -3.44 -5.29
CA ALA A 127 -1.53 -2.59 -4.40
C ALA A 127 -0.04 -2.97 -4.32
N ALA A 128 0.26 -4.28 -4.35
CA ALA A 128 1.63 -4.76 -4.36
C ALA A 128 2.32 -4.48 -5.70
N PHE A 129 1.63 -4.70 -6.82
CA PHE A 129 2.19 -4.46 -8.16
C PHE A 129 2.44 -2.97 -8.42
N ALA A 130 1.49 -2.11 -8.03
CA ALA A 130 1.63 -0.67 -8.06
C ALA A 130 2.83 -0.21 -7.21
N GLY A 131 2.97 -0.73 -6.00
CA GLY A 131 4.13 -0.43 -5.13
C GLY A 131 5.47 -0.78 -5.79
N VAL A 132 5.56 -1.92 -6.47
CA VAL A 132 6.76 -2.30 -7.24
C VAL A 132 7.01 -1.32 -8.41
N ALA A 133 5.97 -0.90 -9.12
CA ALA A 133 6.10 0.08 -10.21
C ALA A 133 6.58 1.45 -9.71
N MET A 134 6.00 1.95 -8.62
CA MET A 134 6.43 3.20 -7.96
C MET A 134 7.89 3.12 -7.52
N LEU A 135 8.28 2.02 -6.91
CA LEU A 135 9.66 1.77 -6.51
C LEU A 135 10.65 1.69 -7.65
N ARG A 136 10.23 1.07 -8.75
CA ARG A 136 11.01 1.01 -9.97
C ARG A 136 11.27 2.41 -10.53
N HIS A 137 10.26 3.27 -10.50
CA HIS A 137 10.38 4.68 -10.91
C HIS A 137 11.38 5.45 -10.06
N LEU A 138 11.43 5.20 -8.75
CA LEU A 138 12.36 5.85 -7.84
C LEU A 138 13.83 5.44 -8.00
N LYS A 139 14.14 4.43 -8.83
CA LYS A 139 15.50 3.91 -9.01
C LYS A 139 16.56 5.00 -9.30
N PRO A 140 16.35 5.98 -10.21
CA PRO A 140 17.36 7.02 -10.47
C PRO A 140 17.62 7.88 -9.23
N THR A 141 16.56 8.32 -8.55
CA THR A 141 16.62 9.12 -7.32
C THR A 141 17.33 8.36 -6.19
N LEU A 142 17.09 7.06 -6.08
CA LEU A 142 17.72 6.20 -5.10
C LEU A 142 19.24 6.06 -5.31
N ILE A 143 19.67 5.94 -6.57
CA ILE A 143 21.10 5.85 -6.92
C ILE A 143 21.81 7.16 -6.57
N ASP A 144 21.22 8.30 -6.93
CA ASP A 144 21.73 9.63 -6.61
C ASP A 144 21.83 9.82 -5.09
N ALA A 145 20.78 9.49 -4.36
CA ALA A 145 20.71 9.74 -2.93
C ALA A 145 21.57 8.77 -2.08
N LEU A 146 21.95 7.61 -2.63
CA LEU A 146 22.97 6.74 -2.05
C LEU A 146 24.36 7.40 -2.11
N GLN A 147 24.69 8.09 -3.21
CA GLN A 147 25.96 8.78 -3.36
C GLN A 147 26.08 9.98 -2.41
N SER A 148 24.96 10.64 -2.09
CA SER A 148 24.91 11.79 -1.19
C SER A 148 24.71 11.44 0.30
N GLN A 149 24.60 10.14 0.65
CA GLN A 149 24.22 9.67 2.00
C GLN A 149 22.90 10.24 2.56
N SER A 150 22.03 10.82 1.73
CA SER A 150 20.76 11.44 2.14
C SER A 150 19.49 10.71 1.67
N HIS A 151 19.64 9.52 1.07
CA HIS A 151 18.55 8.70 0.53
C HIS A 151 17.34 8.53 1.46
N LEU A 152 17.53 8.28 2.74
CA LEU A 152 16.42 8.03 3.65
C LEU A 152 15.59 9.28 3.97
N VAL A 153 16.20 10.47 3.95
CA VAL A 153 15.50 11.74 4.19
C VAL A 153 14.67 12.09 2.96
N ARG A 154 15.29 12.04 1.76
CA ARG A 154 14.58 12.31 0.50
C ARG A 154 13.41 11.34 0.28
N LEU A 155 13.62 10.05 0.57
CA LEU A 155 12.56 9.04 0.49
C LEU A 155 11.47 9.17 1.55
N ARG A 156 11.59 10.04 2.55
CA ARG A 156 10.52 10.27 3.54
C ARG A 156 9.85 11.63 3.40
N GLU A 157 10.55 12.59 2.83
CA GLU A 157 10.15 14.00 2.86
C GLU A 157 9.83 14.55 1.46
N GLU A 158 10.36 13.95 0.39
CA GLU A 158 10.14 14.45 -0.98
C GLU A 158 8.98 13.70 -1.68
N PRO A 159 8.06 14.43 -2.36
CA PRO A 159 7.01 13.82 -3.17
C PRO A 159 7.61 13.05 -4.36
N ILE A 160 6.88 12.03 -4.82
CA ILE A 160 7.27 11.28 -6.02
C ILE A 160 6.87 12.12 -7.23
N THR A 161 7.85 12.77 -7.84
CA THR A 161 7.62 13.61 -9.02
C THR A 161 7.69 12.80 -10.32
N GLY A 162 6.81 13.14 -11.27
CA GLY A 162 6.83 12.59 -12.62
C GLY A 162 6.46 11.11 -12.75
N PHE A 163 5.92 10.50 -11.69
CA PHE A 163 5.33 9.17 -11.79
C PHE A 163 3.93 9.30 -12.38
N ARG A 164 3.58 8.47 -13.36
CA ARG A 164 2.21 8.35 -13.86
C ARG A 164 1.86 6.88 -14.05
N PHE A 165 0.72 6.45 -13.53
CA PHE A 165 0.31 5.04 -13.63
C PHE A 165 0.24 4.56 -15.07
N ILE A 166 -0.26 5.40 -15.98
CA ILE A 166 -0.39 5.09 -17.40
C ILE A 166 0.92 4.66 -18.06
N ASP A 167 2.05 5.25 -17.66
CA ASP A 167 3.38 4.93 -18.22
C ASP A 167 3.93 3.58 -17.70
N HIS A 168 3.27 3.00 -16.70
CA HIS A 168 3.66 1.77 -16.03
C HIS A 168 2.62 0.65 -16.11
N LEU A 169 1.47 0.86 -16.78
CA LEU A 169 0.39 -0.13 -16.85
C LEU A 169 0.86 -1.46 -17.45
N ASP A 170 1.56 -1.45 -18.60
CA ASP A 170 2.09 -2.68 -19.21
C ASP A 170 2.96 -3.49 -18.25
N PHE A 171 3.75 -2.79 -17.43
CA PHE A 171 4.59 -3.45 -16.43
C PHE A 171 3.74 -4.02 -15.30
N ILE A 172 2.78 -3.26 -14.77
CA ILE A 172 1.86 -3.71 -13.72
C ILE A 172 1.06 -4.93 -14.19
N GLU A 173 0.56 -4.92 -15.42
CA GLU A 173 -0.13 -6.06 -16.04
C GLU A 173 0.79 -7.28 -16.17
N SER A 174 2.06 -7.07 -16.54
CA SER A 174 3.04 -8.15 -16.59
C SER A 174 3.28 -8.78 -15.21
N LEU A 175 3.31 -7.97 -14.15
CA LEU A 175 3.41 -8.45 -12.76
C LEU A 175 2.15 -9.20 -12.34
N ALA A 176 0.97 -8.67 -12.68
CA ALA A 176 -0.30 -9.31 -12.38
C ALA A 176 -0.43 -10.66 -13.07
N ALA A 177 -0.03 -10.78 -14.34
CA ALA A 177 -0.02 -12.05 -15.07
C ALA A 177 0.93 -13.08 -14.44
N LYS A 178 2.10 -12.63 -13.98
CA LYS A 178 3.16 -13.50 -13.45
C LYS A 178 2.95 -13.92 -12.00
N TYR A 179 2.53 -12.99 -11.14
CA TYR A 179 2.46 -13.15 -9.69
C TYR A 179 1.02 -13.14 -9.15
N GLY A 180 0.05 -12.66 -9.93
CA GLY A 180 -1.36 -12.56 -9.53
C GLY A 180 -1.95 -13.84 -8.92
N PRO A 181 -1.75 -15.03 -9.52
CA PRO A 181 -2.28 -16.27 -8.95
C PRO A 181 -1.72 -16.60 -7.56
N GLU A 182 -0.41 -16.38 -7.34
CA GLU A 182 0.26 -16.64 -6.07
C GLU A 182 -0.20 -15.66 -4.99
N VAL A 183 -0.18 -14.35 -5.32
CA VAL A 183 -0.61 -13.29 -4.38
C VAL A 183 -2.08 -13.47 -4.02
N SER A 184 -2.95 -13.67 -5.01
CA SER A 184 -4.38 -13.89 -4.78
C SER A 184 -4.64 -15.12 -3.91
N ALA A 185 -3.89 -16.21 -4.12
CA ALA A 185 -4.05 -17.43 -3.33
C ALA A 185 -3.72 -17.16 -1.85
N ASP A 186 -2.63 -16.46 -1.54
CA ASP A 186 -2.25 -16.12 -0.16
C ASP A 186 -3.21 -15.09 0.48
N LEU A 187 -3.66 -14.08 -0.27
CA LEU A 187 -4.65 -13.12 0.25
C LEU A 187 -6.02 -13.77 0.49
N ASN A 188 -6.33 -14.89 -0.16
CA ASN A 188 -7.56 -15.65 0.09
C ASN A 188 -7.42 -16.68 1.22
N GLN A 189 -6.22 -16.94 1.74
CA GLN A 189 -6.07 -17.84 2.88
C GLN A 189 -6.64 -17.21 4.15
N PRO A 190 -7.43 -17.97 4.94
CA PRO A 190 -7.90 -17.49 6.23
C PRO A 190 -6.70 -17.18 7.12
N LEU A 191 -6.79 -16.07 7.84
CA LEU A 191 -5.74 -15.61 8.72
C LEU A 191 -5.61 -16.59 9.88
N SER A 192 -4.60 -17.47 9.81
CA SER A 192 -4.11 -18.23 10.94
C SER A 192 -3.44 -17.25 11.90
N ILE A 193 -4.25 -16.59 12.72
CA ILE A 193 -3.79 -15.91 13.92
C ILE A 193 -3.54 -17.03 14.93
N ASN A 194 -2.31 -17.55 14.95
CA ASN A 194 -1.84 -18.43 16.02
C ASN A 194 -1.44 -17.58 17.22
#